data_AF-A0A101XMC5-F1
#
_entry.id   AF-A0A101XMC5-F1
#
_cell.length_a   1.000
_cell.length_b   1.000
_cell.length_c   1.000
_cell.angle_alpha   90.00
_cell.angle_beta   90.00
_cell.angle_gamma   90.00
#
_symmetry.space_group_name_H-M   'P 1'
#
loop_
_entity.id
_entity.type
_entity.pdbx_description
1 polymer ?
#
loop_
_entity_poly.entity_id
_entity_poly.type
_entity_poly.pdbx_seq_one_letter_code
_entity_poly.pdbx_strand_id
1 'polypeptide(L)'
;MSRDRIVNIEDVIKVLLSNDSHWTDLLRKINFDERLKIVQDAVNMVLPDFVDCVNKSLDSDIPRVMYIGCFDMVWQSIEEVAKKITMD
;
A
#
# COMPACT_ATOMS: atom_id res chain seq x y z
N MET A 1 -32.46 8.38 -12.86
CA MET A 1 -31.91 7.03 -13.02
C MET A 1 -30.43 7.09 -12.67
N SER A 2 -30.04 6.64 -11.47
CA SER A 2 -28.62 6.44 -11.16
C SER A 2 -28.13 5.33 -12.08
N ARG A 3 -27.06 5.60 -12.82
CA ARG A 3 -26.31 4.52 -13.47
C ARG A 3 -25.51 3.87 -12.37
N ASP A 4 -26.08 2.84 -11.74
CA ASP A 4 -25.34 1.96 -10.86
C ASP A 4 -24.24 1.32 -11.71
N ARG A 5 -23.02 1.85 -11.61
CA ARG A 5 -21.85 1.22 -12.21
C ARG A 5 -21.60 -0.02 -11.38
N ILE A 6 -22.04 -1.17 -11.88
CA ILE A 6 -21.69 -2.46 -11.32
C ILE A 6 -20.19 -2.62 -11.57
N VAL A 7 -19.39 -2.34 -10.53
CA VAL A 7 -17.95 -2.62 -10.54
C VAL A 7 -17.79 -4.10 -10.25
N ASN A 8 -17.33 -4.87 -11.25
CA ASN A 8 -17.01 -6.27 -11.04
C ASN A 8 -15.74 -6.34 -10.16
N ILE A 9 -15.84 -7.03 -9.02
CA ILE A 9 -14.73 -7.18 -8.09
C ILE A 9 -13.52 -7.88 -8.74
N GLU A 10 -13.76 -8.73 -9.74
CA GLU A 10 -12.71 -9.38 -10.51
C GLU A 10 -11.89 -8.38 -11.34
N ASP A 11 -12.54 -7.36 -11.89
CA ASP A 11 -11.85 -6.31 -12.66
C ASP A 11 -11.01 -5.42 -11.75
N VAL A 12 -11.50 -5.15 -10.53
CA VAL A 12 -10.73 -4.43 -9.50
C VAL A 12 -9.51 -5.25 -9.09
N ILE A 13 -9.67 -6.55 -8.83
CA ILE A 13 -8.57 -7.45 -8.48
C ILE A 13 -7.54 -7.51 -9.61
N LYS A 14 -7.97 -7.62 -10.87
CA LYS A 14 -7.05 -7.65 -12.02
C LYS A 14 -6.25 -6.35 -12.14
N VAL A 15 -6.88 -5.20 -11.96
CA VAL A 15 -6.19 -3.90 -12.00
C VAL A 15 -5.17 -3.82 -10.88
N LEU A 16 -5.53 -4.17 -9.65
CA LEU A 16 -4.62 -4.19 -8.50
C LEU A 16 -3.43 -5.13 -8.74
N LEU A 17 -3.68 -6.36 -9.19
CA LEU A 17 -2.63 -7.33 -9.51
C LEU A 17 -1.69 -6.83 -10.62
N SER A 18 -2.23 -6.18 -11.65
CA SER A 18 -1.43 -5.65 -12.77
C SER A 18 -0.57 -4.44 -12.39
N ASN A 19 -1.02 -3.64 -11.42
CA ASN A 19 -0.30 -2.44 -10.98
C ASN A 19 0.81 -2.79 -10.00
N ASP A 20 0.55 -3.76 -9.10
CA ASP A 20 1.53 -4.19 -8.10
C ASP A 20 2.53 -5.22 -8.62
N SER A 21 2.24 -5.94 -9.71
CA SER A 21 3.04 -7.10 -10.12
C SER A 21 4.51 -6.76 -10.39
N HIS A 22 4.81 -5.60 -10.97
CA HIS A 22 6.17 -5.32 -11.44
C HIS A 22 7.17 -5.06 -10.29
N TRP A 23 6.82 -4.20 -9.33
CA TRP A 23 7.73 -3.86 -8.24
C TRP A 23 7.77 -4.95 -7.17
N THR A 24 6.65 -5.63 -6.91
CA THR A 24 6.60 -6.75 -5.96
C THR A 24 7.43 -7.94 -6.44
N ASP A 25 7.41 -8.25 -7.74
CA ASP A 25 8.25 -9.30 -8.32
C ASP A 25 9.74 -8.96 -8.26
N LEU A 26 10.10 -7.68 -8.29
CA LEU A 26 11.48 -7.23 -8.12
C LEU A 26 11.93 -7.39 -6.67
N LEU A 27 11.13 -6.94 -5.70
CA LEU A 27 11.42 -7.19 -4.28
C LEU A 27 11.52 -8.69 -3.96
N ARG A 28 10.74 -9.56 -4.61
CA ARG A 28 10.84 -11.03 -4.43
C ARG A 28 12.18 -11.60 -4.86
N LYS A 29 12.91 -10.96 -5.77
CA LYS A 29 14.23 -11.39 -6.25
C LYS A 29 15.38 -10.93 -5.35
N ILE A 30 15.15 -9.91 -4.52
CA ILE A 30 16.12 -9.43 -3.53
C ILE A 30 16.25 -10.47 -2.40
N ASN A 31 17.46 -10.65 -1.88
CA ASN A 31 17.68 -11.52 -0.71
C ASN A 31 16.83 -11.05 0.49
N PHE A 32 16.49 -11.97 1.38
CA PHE A 32 15.56 -11.68 2.48
C PHE A 32 16.02 -10.53 3.38
N ASP A 33 17.30 -10.51 3.76
CA ASP A 33 17.84 -9.53 4.71
C ASP A 33 17.86 -8.11 4.14
N GLU A 34 18.20 -7.97 2.87
CA GLU A 34 18.17 -6.70 2.15
C GLU A 34 16.74 -6.24 1.90
N ARG A 35 15.84 -7.15 1.50
CA ARG A 35 14.41 -6.86 1.39
C ARG A 35 13.81 -6.40 2.73
N LEU A 36 14.23 -7.02 3.83
CA LEU A 36 13.79 -6.64 5.17
C LEU A 36 14.18 -5.20 5.49
N LYS A 37 15.43 -4.80 5.20
CA LYS A 37 15.89 -3.42 5.38
C LYS A 37 15.05 -2.43 4.56
N ILE A 38 14.84 -2.73 3.27
CA ILE A 38 14.02 -1.89 2.38
C ILE A 38 12.61 -1.69 2.95
N VAL A 39 11.96 -2.77 3.40
CA VAL A 39 10.61 -2.69 3.99
C VAL A 39 10.62 -1.91 5.30
N GLN A 40 11.62 -2.14 6.17
CA GLN A 40 11.74 -1.41 7.44
C GLN A 40 11.93 0.09 7.22
N ASP A 41 12.79 0.47 6.28
CA ASP A 41 13.04 1.87 5.95
C ASP A 41 11.77 2.53 5.40
N ALA A 42 11.07 1.87 4.47
CA ALA A 42 9.80 2.36 3.93
C ALA A 42 8.72 2.54 5.00
N VAL A 43 8.59 1.59 5.93
CA VAL A 43 7.64 1.68 7.05
C VAL A 43 8.01 2.85 7.97
N ASN A 44 9.29 2.99 8.32
CA ASN A 44 9.76 4.05 9.22
C ASN A 44 9.56 5.44 8.63
N MET A 45 9.63 5.60 7.31
CA MET A 45 9.38 6.88 6.63
C MET A 45 7.97 7.41 6.85
N VAL A 46 6.96 6.52 6.91
CA VAL A 46 5.54 6.91 7.03
C VAL A 46 4.96 6.64 8.42
N LEU A 47 5.73 6.06 9.34
CA LEU A 47 5.24 5.67 10.66
C LEU A 47 4.57 6.83 11.44
N PRO A 48 5.10 8.06 11.47
CA PRO A 48 4.44 9.17 12.15
C PRO A 48 3.06 9.48 11.57
N ASP A 49 2.96 9.55 10.24
CA ASP A 49 1.71 9.87 9.55
C ASP A 49 0.70 8.72 9.64
N PHE A 50 1.19 7.46 9.63
CA PHE A 50 0.38 6.28 9.88
C PHE A 50 -0.25 6.32 11.28
N VAL A 51 0.54 6.64 12.31
CA VAL A 51 0.04 6.75 13.69
C VAL A 51 -1.01 7.87 13.81
N ASP A 52 -0.76 9.02 13.19
CA ASP A 52 -1.73 10.13 13.15
C ASP A 52 -3.02 9.73 12.41
N CYS A 53 -2.91 9.03 11.27
CA CYS A 53 -4.05 8.51 10.52
C CYS A 53 -4.88 7.53 11.38
N VAL A 54 -4.22 6.57 12.05
CA VAL A 54 -4.89 5.61 12.94
C VAL A 54 -5.58 6.35 14.09
N ASN A 55 -4.94 7.35 14.69
CA ASN A 55 -5.54 8.13 15.76
C ASN A 55 -6.80 8.86 15.27
N LYS A 56 -6.73 9.52 14.11
CA LYS A 56 -7.89 10.17 13.47
C LYS A 56 -8.99 9.19 13.05
N SER A 57 -8.62 7.95 12.73
CA SER A 57 -9.61 6.92 12.36
C SER A 57 -10.57 6.59 13.49
N LEU A 58 -10.15 6.73 14.75
CA LEU A 58 -10.98 6.43 15.93
C LEU A 58 -12.16 7.40 16.08
N ASP A 59 -12.02 8.62 15.56
CA ASP A 59 -13.05 9.66 15.60
C ASP A 59 -13.99 9.64 14.38
N SER A 60 -13.81 8.68 13.47
CA SER A 60 -14.61 8.58 12.24
C SER A 60 -15.94 7.85 12.46
N ASP A 61 -16.95 8.17 11.64
CA ASP A 61 -18.20 7.39 11.53
C ASP A 61 -17.97 5.95 11.03
N ILE A 62 -16.81 5.67 10.41
CA ILE A 62 -16.43 4.37 9.83
C ILE A 62 -15.01 3.95 10.25
N PRO A 63 -14.73 3.80 11.55
CA PRO A 63 -13.38 3.76 12.08
C PRO A 63 -12.55 2.58 11.54
N ARG A 64 -13.18 1.42 11.38
CA ARG A 64 -12.51 0.22 10.84
C ARG A 64 -12.11 0.38 9.37
N VAL A 65 -12.92 1.07 8.57
CA VAL A 65 -12.63 1.28 7.14
C VAL A 65 -11.49 2.28 6.99
N MET A 66 -11.53 3.38 7.75
CA MET A 66 -10.44 4.36 7.81
C MET A 66 -9.13 3.72 8.28
N TYR A 67 -9.18 2.90 9.33
CA TYR A 67 -8.02 2.14 9.81
C TYR A 67 -7.37 1.28 8.72
N ILE A 68 -8.18 0.55 7.93
CA ILE A 68 -7.68 -0.24 6.78
C ILE A 68 -7.04 0.69 5.75
N GLY A 69 -7.65 1.84 5.46
CA GLY A 69 -7.09 2.85 4.56
C GLY A 69 -5.74 3.39 5.01
N CYS A 70 -5.50 3.54 6.31
CA CYS A 70 -4.19 3.98 6.82
C CYS A 70 -3.05 3.00 6.46
N PHE A 71 -3.31 1.70 6.33
CA PHE A 71 -2.28 0.74 5.88
C PHE A 71 -1.86 0.91 4.43
N ASP A 72 -2.71 1.54 3.60
CA ASP A 72 -2.37 1.84 2.22
C ASP A 72 -1.15 2.78 2.14
N MET A 73 -0.98 3.67 3.13
CA MET A 73 0.21 4.54 3.22
C MET A 73 1.51 3.73 3.34
N VAL A 74 1.48 2.64 4.10
CA VAL A 74 2.62 1.73 4.23
C VAL A 74 2.87 1.00 2.91
N TRP A 75 1.81 0.53 2.25
CA TRP A 75 1.92 -0.14 0.95
C TRP A 75 2.54 0.78 -0.11
N GLN A 76 2.02 2.01 -0.24
CA GLN A 76 2.51 3.03 -1.16
C GLN A 76 3.98 3.39 -0.89
N SER A 77 4.36 3.54 0.38
CA SER A 77 5.77 3.81 0.74
C SER A 77 6.72 2.70 0.29
N ILE A 78 6.33 1.43 0.49
CA ILE A 78 7.13 0.29 0.04
C ILE A 78 7.24 0.28 -1.49
N GLU A 79 6.14 0.55 -2.20
CA GLU A 79 6.13 0.68 -3.66
C GLU A 79 7.08 1.79 -4.14
N GLU A 80 7.05 2.97 -3.53
CA GLU A 80 7.90 4.09 -3.91
C GLU A 80 9.39 3.80 -3.73
N VAL A 81 9.76 3.20 -2.60
CA VAL A 81 11.16 2.80 -2.34
C VAL A 81 11.58 1.71 -3.32
N ALA A 82 10.72 0.71 -3.55
CA ALA A 82 10.98 -0.36 -4.51
C ALA A 82 11.19 0.19 -5.93
N LYS A 83 10.36 1.14 -6.37
CA LYS A 83 10.49 1.79 -7.68
C LYS A 83 11.83 2.53 -7.82
N LYS A 84 12.26 3.27 -6.80
CA LYS A 84 13.56 3.99 -6.81
C LYS A 84 14.73 3.04 -7.03
N ILE A 85 14.74 1.90 -6.34
CA ILE A 85 15.80 0.88 -6.47
C ILE A 85 15.87 0.28 -7.88
N THR A 86 14.74 0.29 -8.62
CA THR A 86 14.63 -0.34 -9.95
C THR A 86 14.88 0.61 -11.11
N MET A 87 14.96 1.92 -10.85
CA MET A 87 15.23 2.96 -11.86
C MET A 87 16.69 3.45 -11.86
N ASP A 88 17.47 3.03 -10.85
CA ASP A 88 18.94 3.15 -10.81
C ASP A 88 19.60 1.88 -11.39
#